data_AF-A0A0G0W2T9-F1
#
_entry.id   AF-A0A0G0W2T9-F1
#
_cell.length_a   1.000
_cell.length_b   1.000
_cell.length_c   1.000
_cell.angle_alpha   90.00
_cell.angle_beta   90.00
_cell.angle_gamma   90.00
#
_symmetry.space_group_name_H-M   'P 1'
#
loop_
_entity.id
_entity.type
_entity.pdbx_description
1 polymer ?
#
loop_
_entity_poly.entity_id
_entity_poly.type
_entity_poly.pdbx_seq_one_letter_code
_entity_poly.pdbx_strand_id
1 'polypeptide(L)'
;MMNLVQRIFALTAFVLLFWQIMLGAYMQKWTDKLGGWVFKFHVIQGTMIYALVFLHPVFFMLFNFFAGRGIDPFYVFTQVCVFCKSPELYYSLGRVSFWLINIAFFAGLFRTTTPYMRANWRKFHIINYLVFLLVGIHGFFSGTDFRIKPFFTFAIIACLIVVYTIIRKLPSLVSFLKNWLRS
;
A
#
# COMPACT_ATOMS: atom_id res chain seq x y z
N MET A 1 15.23 -13.12 -9.62
CA MET A 1 15.60 -11.81 -10.20
C MET A 1 14.37 -11.24 -10.89
N MET A 2 13.97 -10.00 -10.58
CA MET A 2 12.81 -9.36 -11.20
C MET A 2 13.18 -8.81 -12.58
N ASN A 3 12.23 -8.87 -13.52
CA ASN A 3 12.39 -8.23 -14.82
C ASN A 3 12.03 -6.74 -14.77
N LEU A 4 12.30 -6.01 -15.86
CA LEU A 4 12.04 -4.58 -15.97
C LEU A 4 10.57 -4.21 -15.70
N VAL A 5 9.63 -5.01 -16.22
CA VAL A 5 8.18 -4.76 -16.08
C VAL A 5 7.77 -4.80 -14.61
N GLN A 6 8.18 -5.83 -13.87
CA GLN A 6 7.87 -5.96 -12.45
C GLN A 6 8.46 -4.81 -11.61
N ARG A 7 9.65 -4.32 -11.99
CA ARG A 7 10.30 -3.17 -11.35
C ARG A 7 9.52 -1.88 -11.59
N ILE A 8 9.13 -1.60 -12.83
CA ILE A 8 8.30 -0.43 -13.18
C ILE A 8 7.00 -0.46 -12.38
N PHE A 9 6.33 -1.61 -12.32
CA PHE A 9 5.07 -1.76 -11.59
C PHE A 9 5.24 -1.47 -10.10
N ALA A 10 6.28 -2.02 -9.48
CA ALA A 10 6.57 -1.79 -8.06
C ALA A 10 6.89 -0.31 -7.76
N LEU A 11 7.75 0.32 -8.56
CA LEU A 11 8.17 1.70 -8.36
C LEU A 11 7.02 2.68 -8.60
N THR A 12 6.24 2.48 -9.67
CA THR A 12 5.06 3.28 -9.96
C THR A 12 4.00 3.12 -8.87
N ALA A 13 3.76 1.88 -8.40
CA ALA A 13 2.83 1.64 -7.30
C ALA A 13 3.26 2.38 -6.02
N PHE A 14 4.55 2.35 -5.67
CA PHE A 14 5.07 3.05 -4.50
C PHE A 14 4.87 4.57 -4.57
N VAL A 15 5.22 5.19 -5.72
CA VAL A 15 5.05 6.63 -5.95
C VAL A 15 3.58 7.02 -5.88
N LEU A 16 2.70 6.25 -6.52
CA LEU A 16 1.27 6.52 -6.51
C LEU A 16 0.67 6.30 -5.12
N LEU A 17 1.10 5.28 -4.37
CA LEU A 17 0.67 5.05 -2.98
C LEU A 17 1.02 6.25 -2.09
N PHE A 18 2.20 6.83 -2.23
CA PHE A 18 2.58 8.04 -1.50
C PHE A 18 1.57 9.17 -1.78
N TRP A 19 1.31 9.48 -3.05
CA TRP A 19 0.36 10.53 -3.41
C TRP A 19 -1.07 10.21 -2.98
N GLN A 20 -1.49 8.96 -3.06
CA GLN A 20 -2.80 8.49 -2.58
C GLN A 20 -2.99 8.80 -1.09
N ILE A 21 -1.97 8.54 -0.28
CA ILE A 21 -1.98 8.83 1.16
C ILE A 21 -2.04 10.33 1.41
N MET A 22 -1.21 11.11 0.71
CA MET A 22 -1.20 12.57 0.88
C MET A 22 -2.53 13.21 0.46
N LEU A 23 -3.16 12.72 -0.59
CA LEU A 23 -4.49 13.18 -1.00
C LEU A 23 -5.54 12.78 0.04
N GLY A 24 -5.53 11.52 0.50
CA GLY A 24 -6.48 11.02 1.50
C GLY A 24 -6.38 11.72 2.86
N ALA A 25 -5.15 11.95 3.35
CA ALA A 25 -4.90 12.56 4.66
C ALA A 25 -5.40 14.01 4.78
N TYR A 26 -5.47 14.71 3.65
CA TYR A 26 -5.86 16.12 3.55
C TYR A 26 -7.05 16.31 2.59
N MET A 27 -7.89 15.29 2.42
CA MET A 27 -8.99 15.27 1.44
C MET A 27 -9.90 16.50 1.54
N GLN A 28 -10.28 16.90 2.77
CA GLN A 28 -11.12 18.08 2.99
C GLN A 28 -10.44 19.35 2.44
N LYS A 29 -9.19 19.60 2.84
CA LYS A 29 -8.41 20.76 2.38
C LYS A 29 -8.29 20.81 0.86
N TRP A 30 -8.07 19.66 0.21
CA TRP A 30 -7.98 19.61 -1.25
C TRP A 30 -9.33 19.81 -1.93
N THR A 31 -10.39 19.23 -1.37
CA THR A 31 -11.75 19.39 -1.90
C THR A 31 -12.23 20.84 -1.75
N ASP A 32 -11.91 21.51 -0.66
CA ASP A 32 -12.26 22.92 -0.44
C ASP A 32 -11.53 23.84 -1.45
N LYS A 33 -10.28 23.51 -1.80
CA LYS A 33 -9.45 24.34 -2.69
C LYS A 33 -9.68 24.06 -4.18
N LEU A 34 -9.88 22.79 -4.54
CA LEU A 34 -9.87 22.33 -5.93
C LEU A 34 -11.23 21.77 -6.37
N GLY A 35 -12.15 21.51 -5.45
CA GLY A 35 -13.49 20.98 -5.71
C GLY A 35 -13.59 19.45 -5.59
N GLY A 36 -14.81 18.94 -5.75
CA GLY A 36 -15.16 17.52 -5.56
C GLY A 36 -14.51 16.54 -6.54
N TRP A 37 -13.88 17.00 -7.62
CA TRP A 37 -13.17 16.12 -8.55
C TRP A 37 -11.97 15.44 -7.90
N VAL A 38 -11.35 16.06 -6.88
CA VAL A 38 -10.23 15.47 -6.13
C VAL A 38 -10.62 14.13 -5.52
N PHE A 39 -11.83 14.03 -4.98
CA PHE A 39 -12.34 12.78 -4.43
C PHE A 39 -12.49 11.71 -5.52
N LYS A 40 -13.00 12.09 -6.70
CA LYS A 40 -13.10 11.17 -7.85
C LYS A 40 -11.71 10.71 -8.30
N PHE A 41 -10.76 11.62 -8.40
CA PHE A 41 -9.37 11.33 -8.74
C PHE A 41 -8.74 10.36 -7.73
N HIS A 42 -8.92 10.58 -6.43
CA HIS A 42 -8.44 9.69 -5.38
C HIS A 42 -9.01 8.26 -5.51
N VAL A 43 -10.28 8.11 -5.89
CA VAL A 43 -10.88 6.78 -6.11
C VAL A 43 -10.29 6.10 -7.35
N ILE A 44 -10.13 6.83 -8.46
CA ILE A 44 -9.55 6.30 -9.71
C ILE A 44 -8.09 5.91 -9.47
N GLN A 45 -7.29 6.81 -8.90
CA GLN A 45 -5.89 6.57 -8.56
C GLN A 45 -5.76 5.35 -7.64
N GLY A 46 -6.60 5.24 -6.60
CA GLY A 46 -6.61 4.09 -5.70
C GLY A 46 -6.87 2.76 -6.42
N THR A 47 -7.73 2.77 -7.44
CA THR A 47 -8.03 1.59 -8.27
C THR A 47 -6.85 1.22 -9.17
N MET A 48 -6.19 2.21 -9.77
CA MET A 48 -4.97 1.99 -10.57
C MET A 48 -3.82 1.45 -9.71
N ILE A 49 -3.64 2.00 -8.51
CA ILE A 49 -2.65 1.51 -7.54
C ILE A 49 -2.93 0.05 -7.19
N TYR A 50 -4.18 -0.28 -6.85
CA TYR A 50 -4.55 -1.65 -6.54
C TYR A 50 -4.25 -2.61 -7.69
N ALA A 51 -4.55 -2.22 -8.93
CA ALA A 51 -4.21 -3.00 -10.11
C ALA A 51 -2.69 -3.23 -10.24
N LEU A 52 -1.86 -2.20 -10.04
CA LEU A 52 -0.40 -2.35 -10.07
C LEU A 52 0.12 -3.25 -8.95
N VAL A 53 -0.39 -3.09 -7.73
CA VAL A 53 -0.02 -3.91 -6.57
C VAL A 53 -0.44 -5.36 -6.75
N PHE A 54 -1.59 -5.62 -7.39
CA PHE A 54 -2.03 -6.97 -7.72
C PHE A 54 -1.22 -7.60 -8.85
N LEU A 55 -0.95 -6.84 -9.91
CA LEU A 55 -0.22 -7.33 -11.07
C LEU A 55 1.27 -7.58 -10.77
N HIS A 56 1.86 -6.86 -9.81
CA HIS A 56 3.26 -7.06 -9.43
C HIS A 56 3.60 -8.51 -9.00
N PRO A 57 2.97 -9.11 -7.97
CA PRO A 57 3.21 -10.50 -7.59
C PRO A 57 2.68 -11.50 -8.63
N VAL A 58 1.61 -11.18 -9.37
CA VAL A 58 1.11 -12.03 -10.47
C VAL A 58 2.15 -12.15 -11.57
N PHE A 59 2.78 -11.04 -12.00
CA PHE A 59 3.85 -11.09 -12.99
C PHE A 59 5.12 -11.75 -12.46
N PHE A 60 5.38 -11.68 -11.16
CA PHE A 60 6.45 -12.48 -10.55
C PHE A 60 6.17 -13.98 -10.67
N MET A 61 4.95 -14.42 -10.35
CA MET A 61 4.52 -15.82 -10.49
C MET A 61 4.58 -16.28 -11.95
N LEU A 62 4.04 -15.50 -12.89
CA LEU A 62 4.07 -15.81 -14.32
C LEU A 62 5.49 -15.88 -14.86
N PHE A 63 6.37 -14.97 -14.44
CA PHE A 63 7.78 -15.02 -14.82
C PHE A 63 8.46 -16.30 -14.33
N ASN A 64 8.19 -16.73 -13.09
CA ASN A 64 8.74 -17.99 -12.58
C ASN A 64 8.23 -19.20 -13.36
N PHE A 65 6.96 -19.20 -13.76
CA PHE A 65 6.39 -20.24 -14.62
C PHE A 65 7.11 -20.32 -15.97
N PHE A 66 7.24 -19.19 -16.68
CA PHE A 66 7.94 -19.16 -17.98
C PHE A 66 9.45 -19.44 -17.87
N ALA A 67 10.04 -19.21 -16.69
CA ALA A 67 11.43 -19.58 -16.39
C ALA A 67 11.60 -21.06 -15.99
N GLY A 68 10.56 -21.88 -16.08
CA GLY A 68 10.60 -23.32 -15.77
C GLY A 68 10.58 -23.65 -14.28
N ARG A 69 10.29 -22.68 -13.39
CA ARG A 69 10.21 -22.89 -11.93
C ARG A 69 8.83 -23.30 -11.43
N GLY A 70 7.85 -23.39 -12.33
CA GLY A 70 6.45 -23.73 -11.99
C GLY A 70 5.63 -22.55 -11.47
N ILE A 71 4.37 -22.84 -11.12
CA ILE A 71 3.41 -21.90 -10.53
C ILE A 71 3.24 -22.25 -9.06
N ASP A 72 3.61 -21.32 -8.17
CA ASP A 72 3.40 -21.46 -6.72
C ASP A 72 2.70 -20.21 -6.17
N PRO A 73 1.35 -20.20 -6.15
CA PRO A 73 0.60 -19.07 -5.61
C PRO A 73 0.72 -18.98 -4.09
N PHE A 74 0.97 -20.09 -3.39
CA PHE A 74 1.08 -20.09 -1.94
C PHE A 74 2.36 -19.37 -1.49
N TYR A 75 3.48 -19.66 -2.17
CA TYR A 75 4.72 -18.91 -1.95
C TYR A 75 4.52 -17.42 -2.22
N VAL A 76 3.89 -17.07 -3.34
CA VAL A 76 3.77 -15.68 -3.80
C VAL A 76 2.84 -14.85 -2.93
N PHE A 77 1.72 -15.42 -2.45
CA PHE A 77 0.69 -14.66 -1.76
C PHE A 77 0.59 -14.94 -0.25
N THR A 78 0.82 -16.15 0.23
CA THR A 78 0.39 -16.56 1.58
C THR A 78 1.51 -16.97 2.53
N GLN A 79 2.66 -17.40 2.02
CA GLN A 79 3.73 -17.94 2.85
C GLN A 79 4.45 -16.83 3.64
N VAL A 80 3.98 -16.49 4.83
CA VAL A 80 4.59 -15.44 5.66
C VAL A 80 5.57 -16.06 6.66
N CYS A 81 6.80 -15.56 6.70
CA CYS A 81 7.80 -15.92 7.70
C CYS A 81 8.44 -14.68 8.32
N VAL A 82 8.06 -14.37 9.57
CA VAL A 82 8.54 -13.19 10.31
C VAL A 82 9.87 -13.40 11.05
N PHE A 83 10.30 -14.66 11.19
CA PHE A 83 11.56 -15.03 11.85
C PHE A 83 12.63 -15.51 10.87
N CYS A 84 12.36 -15.46 9.56
CA CYS A 84 13.32 -15.87 8.54
C CYS A 84 14.45 -14.85 8.40
N LYS A 85 15.59 -15.31 7.86
CA LYS A 85 16.68 -14.41 7.45
C LYS A 85 16.33 -13.69 6.14
N SER A 86 17.06 -12.62 5.85
CA SER A 86 17.02 -11.96 4.54
C SER A 86 17.35 -12.96 3.41
N PRO A 87 16.67 -12.92 2.24
CA PRO A 87 15.66 -11.94 1.83
C PRO A 87 14.21 -12.28 2.22
N GLU A 88 13.95 -13.49 2.71
CA GLU A 88 12.60 -14.02 2.91
C GLU A 88 11.76 -13.24 3.93
N LEU A 89 12.40 -12.64 4.94
CA LEU A 89 11.74 -11.70 5.86
C LEU A 89 11.09 -10.54 5.10
N TYR A 90 11.82 -9.92 4.18
CA TYR A 90 11.35 -8.73 3.46
C TYR A 90 10.31 -9.08 2.40
N TYR A 91 10.38 -10.27 1.79
CA TYR A 91 9.30 -10.79 0.95
C TYR A 91 8.02 -11.05 1.75
N SER A 92 8.15 -11.51 3.00
CA SER A 92 7.02 -11.66 3.91
C SER A 92 6.33 -10.33 4.21
N LEU A 93 7.08 -9.23 4.37
CA LEU A 93 6.48 -7.90 4.52
C LEU A 93 5.68 -7.46 3.29
N GLY A 94 6.15 -7.79 2.08
CA GLY A 94 5.41 -7.56 0.83
C GLY A 94 4.08 -8.32 0.80
N ARG A 95 4.09 -9.60 1.18
CA ARG A 95 2.88 -10.44 1.28
C ARG A 95 1.89 -9.95 2.33
N VAL A 96 2.37 -9.59 3.52
CA VAL A 96 1.53 -8.98 4.57
C VAL A 96 0.92 -7.67 4.06
N SER A 97 1.71 -6.82 3.42
CA SER A 97 1.22 -5.56 2.83
C SER A 97 0.14 -5.79 1.77
N PHE A 98 0.31 -6.83 0.94
CA PHE A 98 -0.67 -7.22 -0.08
C PHE A 98 -2.02 -7.59 0.54
N TRP A 99 -2.04 -8.33 1.65
CA TRP A 99 -3.33 -8.65 2.30
C TRP A 99 -3.95 -7.45 3.00
N LEU A 100 -3.14 -6.63 3.67
CA LEU A 100 -3.60 -5.41 4.33
C LEU A 100 -4.19 -4.39 3.35
N ILE A 101 -3.58 -4.22 2.17
CA ILE A 101 -4.10 -3.30 1.16
C ILE A 101 -5.40 -3.82 0.52
N ASN A 102 -5.58 -5.14 0.40
CA ASN A 102 -6.86 -5.73 -0.04
C ASN A 102 -7.98 -5.33 0.92
N ILE A 103 -7.77 -5.46 2.24
CA ILE A 103 -8.74 -5.04 3.26
C ILE A 103 -9.10 -3.56 3.09
N ALA A 104 -8.09 -2.69 2.99
CA ALA A 104 -8.30 -1.25 2.88
C ALA A 104 -8.95 -0.83 1.55
N PHE A 105 -8.61 -1.50 0.44
CA PHE A 105 -9.18 -1.26 -0.88
C PHE A 105 -10.65 -1.67 -0.94
N PHE A 106 -10.98 -2.91 -0.56
CA PHE A 106 -12.37 -3.39 -0.57
C PHE A 106 -13.24 -2.62 0.43
N ALA A 107 -12.68 -2.18 1.56
CA ALA A 107 -13.41 -1.29 2.46
C ALA A 107 -13.79 0.04 1.80
N GLY A 108 -12.87 0.63 1.02
CA GLY A 108 -13.13 1.84 0.24
C GLY A 108 -14.11 1.62 -0.93
N LEU A 109 -14.01 0.46 -1.60
CA LEU A 109 -14.89 0.09 -2.71
C LEU A 109 -16.34 -0.10 -2.24
N PHE A 110 -16.54 -0.83 -1.14
CA PHE A 110 -17.87 -1.14 -0.59
C PHE A 110 -18.37 -0.12 0.44
N ARG A 111 -17.74 1.06 0.51
CA ARG A 111 -18.03 2.09 1.52
C ARG A 111 -19.50 2.53 1.58
N THR A 112 -20.27 2.37 0.52
CA THR A 112 -21.69 2.76 0.44
C THR A 112 -22.67 1.60 0.40
N THR A 113 -22.17 0.37 0.30
CA THR A 113 -22.98 -0.83 0.02
C THR A 113 -23.87 -1.24 1.19
N THR A 114 -23.39 -1.14 2.43
CA THR A 114 -24.15 -1.53 3.63
C THR A 114 -24.12 -0.44 4.70
N PRO A 115 -25.09 -0.40 5.63
CA PRO A 115 -25.04 0.53 6.77
C PRO A 115 -23.75 0.37 7.60
N TYR A 116 -23.32 -0.87 7.81
CA TYR A 116 -22.06 -1.16 8.50
C TYR A 116 -20.87 -0.54 7.77
N MET A 117 -20.74 -0.74 6.46
CA MET A 117 -19.61 -0.19 5.71
C MET A 117 -19.63 1.33 5.65
N ARG A 118 -20.81 1.97 5.54
CA ARG A 118 -20.92 3.44 5.61
C ARG A 118 -20.36 4.02 6.90
N ALA A 119 -20.59 3.34 8.02
CA ALA A 119 -20.09 3.76 9.32
C ALA A 119 -18.61 3.39 9.57
N ASN A 120 -18.14 2.26 9.01
CA ASN A 120 -16.90 1.63 9.44
C ASN A 120 -15.78 1.60 8.39
N TRP A 121 -16.02 1.92 7.12
CA TRP A 121 -14.99 1.77 6.07
C TRP A 121 -13.68 2.51 6.38
N ARG A 122 -13.76 3.68 7.03
CA ARG A 122 -12.58 4.47 7.44
C ARG A 122 -11.69 3.72 8.44
N LYS A 123 -12.27 2.80 9.23
CA LYS A 123 -11.56 1.98 10.24
C LYS A 123 -10.61 1.00 9.57
N PHE A 124 -11.00 0.47 8.43
CA PHE A 124 -10.15 -0.37 7.61
C PHE A 124 -9.22 0.46 6.74
N HIS A 125 -9.69 1.60 6.24
CA HIS A 125 -8.91 2.44 5.33
C HIS A 125 -7.66 3.06 5.98
N ILE A 126 -7.65 3.27 7.30
CA ILE A 126 -6.47 3.72 8.06
C ILE A 126 -5.27 2.78 7.91
N ILE A 127 -5.51 1.50 7.62
CA ILE A 127 -4.46 0.47 7.45
C ILE A 127 -3.50 0.85 6.32
N ASN A 128 -3.92 1.68 5.36
CA ASN A 128 -3.07 2.15 4.26
C ASN A 128 -1.80 2.87 4.74
N TYR A 129 -1.81 3.53 5.90
CA TYR A 129 -0.60 4.13 6.47
C TYR A 129 0.43 3.06 6.84
N LEU A 130 0.00 1.96 7.47
CA LEU A 130 0.86 0.83 7.80
C LEU A 130 1.35 0.13 6.54
N VAL A 131 0.45 -0.11 5.56
CA VAL A 131 0.79 -0.70 4.25
C VAL A 131 1.94 0.07 3.61
N PHE A 132 1.88 1.40 3.58
CA PHE A 132 2.93 2.20 2.95
C PHE A 132 4.30 2.00 3.61
N LEU A 133 4.35 1.97 4.95
CA LEU A 133 5.58 1.75 5.68
C LEU A 133 6.14 0.34 5.43
N LEU A 134 5.29 -0.68 5.46
CA LEU A 134 5.70 -2.06 5.18
C LEU A 134 6.19 -2.25 3.74
N VAL A 135 5.51 -1.65 2.76
CA VAL A 135 5.94 -1.63 1.35
C VAL A 135 7.26 -0.88 1.20
N GLY A 136 7.45 0.23 1.91
CA GLY A 136 8.72 0.96 1.95
C GLY A 136 9.87 0.09 2.45
N ILE A 137 9.69 -0.58 3.60
CA ILE A 137 10.70 -1.51 4.15
C ILE A 137 10.95 -2.67 3.17
N HIS A 138 9.90 -3.30 2.66
CA HIS A 138 10.00 -4.33 1.62
C HIS A 138 10.85 -3.84 0.44
N GLY A 139 10.59 -2.63 -0.07
CA GLY A 139 11.30 -2.00 -1.17
C GLY A 139 12.78 -1.75 -0.87
N PHE A 140 13.12 -1.09 0.25
CA PHE A 140 14.50 -0.77 0.62
C PHE A 140 15.40 -2.01 0.76
N PHE A 141 14.85 -3.09 1.30
CA PHE A 141 15.63 -4.29 1.58
C PHE A 141 15.58 -5.35 0.47
N SER A 142 14.57 -5.31 -0.40
CA SER A 142 14.43 -6.26 -1.52
C SER A 142 14.84 -5.70 -2.88
N GLY A 143 14.64 -4.39 -3.09
CA GLY A 143 14.80 -3.73 -4.39
C GLY A 143 16.13 -2.99 -4.54
N THR A 144 16.83 -3.23 -5.64
CA THR A 144 18.06 -2.49 -5.98
C THR A 144 17.79 -1.03 -6.33
N ASP A 145 16.65 -0.73 -6.97
CA ASP A 145 16.24 0.64 -7.33
C ASP A 145 16.01 1.54 -6.13
N PHE A 146 15.55 0.97 -5.02
CA PHE A 146 15.43 1.68 -3.76
C PHE A 146 16.80 2.04 -3.16
N ARG A 147 17.92 1.68 -3.78
CA ARG A 147 19.28 2.03 -3.30
C ARG A 147 20.02 2.96 -4.27
N ILE A 148 19.38 3.34 -5.37
CA ILE A 148 19.98 4.15 -6.43
C ILE A 148 19.28 5.52 -6.48
N LYS A 149 20.07 6.59 -6.61
CA LYS A 149 19.55 7.95 -6.78
C LYS A 149 19.01 8.13 -8.21
N PRO A 150 17.94 8.91 -8.43
CA PRO A 150 17.27 9.79 -7.46
C PRO A 150 16.18 9.11 -6.62
N PHE A 151 15.78 7.88 -6.97
CA PHE A 151 14.62 7.22 -6.36
C PHE A 151 14.81 6.95 -4.87
N PHE A 152 16.02 6.56 -4.44
CA PHE A 152 16.35 6.40 -3.02
C PHE A 152 16.00 7.65 -2.18
N THR A 153 16.41 8.82 -2.66
CA THR A 153 16.15 10.09 -1.97
C THR A 153 14.65 10.37 -1.88
N PHE A 154 13.92 10.19 -2.98
CA PHE A 154 12.48 10.33 -3.00
C PHE A 154 11.81 9.38 -2.00
N ALA A 155 12.20 8.10 -1.99
CA ALA A 155 11.60 7.09 -1.12
C ALA A 155 11.80 7.40 0.36
N ILE A 156 12.99 7.87 0.76
CA ILE A 156 13.25 8.32 2.14
C ILE A 156 12.34 9.49 2.49
N ILE A 157 12.30 10.53 1.65
CA ILE A 157 11.47 11.71 1.90
C ILE A 157 9.99 11.32 2.00
N ALA A 158 9.51 10.46 1.10
CA ALA A 158 8.13 9.96 1.11
C ALA A 158 7.79 9.23 2.43
N CYS A 159 8.67 8.34 2.90
CA CYS A 159 8.51 7.67 4.19
C CYS A 159 8.48 8.65 5.36
N LEU A 160 9.40 9.62 5.39
CA LEU A 160 9.44 10.63 6.45
C LEU A 160 8.18 11.50 6.47
N ILE A 161 7.69 11.92 5.31
CA ILE A 161 6.44 12.70 5.18
C ILE A 161 5.25 11.87 5.70
N VAL A 162 5.14 10.59 5.32
CA VAL A 162 4.03 9.74 5.78
C VAL A 162 4.10 9.52 7.29
N VAL A 163 5.29 9.27 7.87
CA VAL A 163 5.47 9.19 9.32
C VAL A 163 5.05 10.49 10.00
N TYR A 164 5.47 11.64 9.48
CA TYR A 164 5.05 12.94 9.98
C TYR A 164 3.53 13.12 9.92
N THR A 165 2.89 12.73 8.82
CA THR A 165 1.43 12.78 8.67
C THR A 165 0.73 11.91 9.70
N ILE A 166 1.24 10.69 9.96
CA ILE A 166 0.71 9.80 11.01
C ILE A 166 0.80 10.49 12.37
N ILE A 167 1.97 11.04 12.73
CA ILE A 167 2.18 11.74 14.02
C ILE A 167 1.21 12.92 14.16
N ARG A 168 1.06 13.74 13.12
CA ARG A 168 0.15 14.90 13.12
C ARG A 168 -1.31 14.52 13.25
N LYS A 169 -1.70 13.36 12.72
CA LYS A 169 -3.08 12.85 12.80
C LYS A 169 -3.30 11.97 14.03
N LEU A 170 -2.25 11.58 14.76
CA LEU A 170 -2.27 10.62 15.85
C LEU A 170 -3.34 10.90 16.92
N PRO A 171 -3.58 12.13 17.40
CA PRO A 171 -4.63 12.37 18.40
C PRO A 171 -6.03 12.00 17.89
N SER A 172 -6.31 12.33 16.62
CA SER A 172 -7.56 11.97 15.96
C SER A 172 -7.64 10.45 15.73
N LEU A 173 -6.52 9.82 15.35
CA LEU A 173 -6.45 8.38 15.14
C LEU A 173 -6.63 7.59 16.45
N VAL A 174 -6.04 8.04 17.56
CA VAL A 174 -6.16 7.40 18.88
C VAL A 174 -7.58 7.50 19.41
N SER A 175 -8.21 8.68 19.31
CA SER A 175 -9.63 8.84 19.67
C SER A 175 -10.51 7.89 18.87
N PHE A 176 -10.26 7.81 17.56
CA PHE A 176 -10.96 6.91 16.66
C PHE A 176 -10.76 5.42 17.00
N LEU A 177 -9.52 4.99 17.29
CA LEU A 177 -9.21 3.60 17.68
C LEU A 177 -9.84 3.22 19.02
N LYS A 178 -9.84 4.13 20.00
CA LYS A 178 -10.52 3.91 21.30
C LYS A 178 -12.01 3.69 21.12
N ASN A 179 -12.66 4.46 20.25
CA ASN A 179 -14.07 4.28 19.95
C ASN A 179 -14.35 2.98 19.19
N TRP A 180 -13.41 2.53 18.35
CA TRP A 180 -13.53 1.26 17.63
C TRP A 180 -13.47 0.05 18.55
N LEU A 181 -12.58 0.03 19.54
CA LEU A 181 -12.47 -1.08 20.49
C LEU A 181 -13.66 -1.19 21.46
N ARG A 182 -14.51 -0.15 21.53
CA ARG A 182 -15.69 -0.09 22.40
C ARG A 182 -17.01 -0.41 21.67
N SER A 183 -16.96 -0.54 20.34
CA SER A 183 -18.12 -0.82 19.47
C SER A 183 -18.09 -2.25 18.97
#